data_AF-A0A9E6DIH0-F1
#
_entry.id   AF-A0A9E6DIH0-F1
#
_cell.length_a   1.000
_cell.length_b   1.000
_cell.length_c   1.000
_cell.angle_alpha   90.00
_cell.angle_beta   90.00
_cell.angle_gamma   90.00
#
_symmetry.space_group_name_H-M   'P 1'
#
loop_
_entity.id
_entity.type
_entity.pdbx_description
1 polymer ?
#
loop_
_entity_poly.entity_id
_entity_poly.type
_entity_poly.pdbx_seq_one_letter_code
_entity_poly.pdbx_strand_id
1 'polypeptide(L)'
;ARTTPKDQCAKPYLGLSLFYTDLDRGKIEANPIPKMGRKAVECNTLFIDGLEVPKEHLIGEEGAGFKYLIQGLNPERVLFAVESIGLGFAALEKATTYANERVVFGRPIGQNQGIAHPLAKAWAELSAAELLAYKAAALFDKGEECGAEANAAKYLGTEAGFKACETAVLTHGGMGYAREYHVERYMREAMLARIAPVSREMILNFIAERVLGLPKSY
;
A
#
# COMPACT_ATOMS: atom_id res chain seq x y z
N ALA A 1 7.25 -22.08 0.72
CA ALA A 1 7.94 -22.83 -0.35
C ALA A 1 6.95 -23.74 -1.08
N ARG A 2 7.28 -24.23 -2.28
CA ARG A 2 6.48 -25.27 -2.95
C ARG A 2 6.92 -26.63 -2.43
N THR A 3 6.00 -27.39 -1.84
CA THR A 3 6.29 -28.76 -1.33
C THR A 3 5.66 -29.84 -2.20
N THR A 4 4.67 -29.49 -3.02
CA THR A 4 4.12 -30.38 -4.06
C THR A 4 4.41 -29.81 -5.46
N PRO A 5 4.99 -30.60 -6.39
CA PRO A 5 5.22 -30.17 -7.76
C PRO A 5 3.97 -29.61 -8.44
N LYS A 6 4.14 -28.57 -9.26
CA LYS A 6 3.02 -27.79 -9.81
C LYS A 6 2.08 -28.63 -10.68
N ASP A 7 2.64 -29.57 -11.44
CA ASP A 7 1.97 -30.53 -12.31
C ASP A 7 1.19 -31.61 -11.55
N GLN A 8 1.45 -31.76 -10.25
CA GLN A 8 0.79 -32.72 -9.36
C GLN A 8 -0.33 -32.08 -8.52
N CYS A 9 -0.57 -30.77 -8.67
CA CYS A 9 -1.61 -30.06 -7.92
C CYS A 9 -2.86 -29.83 -8.78
N ALA A 10 -4.05 -30.06 -8.21
CA ALA A 10 -5.32 -29.71 -8.85
C ALA A 10 -5.44 -28.21 -9.18
N LYS A 11 -4.81 -27.35 -8.38
CA LYS A 11 -4.62 -25.92 -8.65
C LYS A 11 -3.19 -25.52 -8.29
N PRO A 12 -2.53 -24.64 -9.05
CA PRO A 12 -1.10 -24.33 -8.85
C PRO A 12 -0.72 -23.83 -7.44
N TYR A 13 -1.66 -23.21 -6.72
CA TYR A 13 -1.46 -22.67 -5.37
C TYR A 13 -1.61 -23.71 -4.26
N LEU A 14 -2.17 -24.89 -4.54
CA LEU A 14 -2.36 -25.97 -3.54
C LEU A 14 -1.07 -26.76 -3.23
N GLY A 15 0.01 -26.51 -3.96
CA GLY A 15 1.32 -27.09 -3.66
C GLY A 15 2.21 -26.18 -2.83
N LEU A 16 1.69 -25.07 -2.30
CA LEU A 16 2.45 -24.08 -1.54
C LEU A 16 2.25 -24.31 -0.04
N SER A 17 3.36 -24.36 0.69
CA SER A 17 3.41 -24.46 2.16
C SER A 17 4.07 -23.22 2.75
N LEU A 18 3.64 -22.81 3.94
CA LEU A 18 4.17 -21.67 4.67
C LEU A 18 5.03 -22.16 5.84
N PHE A 19 6.18 -21.54 6.06
CA PHE A 19 7.12 -21.93 7.11
C PHE A 19 7.50 -20.70 7.94
N TYR A 20 7.67 -20.89 9.24
CA TYR A 20 8.30 -19.93 10.13
C TYR A 20 9.62 -20.53 10.61
N THR A 21 10.73 -20.04 10.07
CA THR A 21 12.05 -20.64 10.25
C THR A 21 13.14 -19.59 10.43
N ASP A 22 14.27 -20.02 10.99
CA ASP A 22 15.43 -19.15 11.19
C ASP A 22 16.07 -18.71 9.87
N LEU A 23 16.61 -17.50 9.88
CA LEU A 23 17.40 -16.97 8.77
C LEU A 23 18.87 -17.42 8.94
N ASP A 24 19.26 -18.44 8.18
CA ASP A 24 20.64 -18.94 8.12
C ASP A 24 21.44 -18.20 7.04
N ARG A 25 22.41 -17.37 7.45
CA ARG A 25 23.29 -16.62 6.54
C ARG A 25 24.30 -17.48 5.77
N GLY A 26 24.48 -18.76 6.13
CA GLY A 26 25.27 -19.71 5.35
C GLY A 26 24.49 -20.31 4.16
N LYS A 27 23.16 -20.16 4.15
CA LYS A 27 22.25 -20.73 3.15
C LYS A 27 21.37 -19.69 2.45
N ILE A 28 21.28 -18.49 3.03
CA ILE A 28 20.48 -17.36 2.54
C ILE A 28 21.39 -16.18 2.27
N GLU A 29 21.55 -15.86 0.99
CA GLU A 29 22.15 -14.61 0.56
C GLU A 29 21.07 -13.53 0.46
N ALA A 30 21.30 -12.38 1.10
CA ALA A 30 20.39 -11.24 1.09
C ALA A 30 21.08 -10.02 0.48
N ASN A 31 20.58 -9.56 -0.66
CA ASN A 31 21.16 -8.46 -1.43
C ASN A 31 20.24 -7.24 -1.42
N PRO A 32 20.66 -6.10 -0.83
CA PRO A 32 19.84 -4.91 -0.75
C PRO A 32 19.47 -4.32 -2.11
N ILE A 33 18.21 -3.93 -2.25
CA ILE A 33 17.66 -3.27 -3.43
C ILE A 33 17.60 -1.76 -3.14
N PRO A 34 18.30 -0.91 -3.92
CA PRO A 34 18.12 0.54 -3.86
C PRO A 34 16.69 0.93 -4.27
N LYS A 35 16.02 1.74 -3.45
CA LYS A 35 14.61 2.11 -3.64
C LYS A 35 14.41 3.63 -3.75
N MET A 36 13.36 4.02 -4.48
CA MET A 36 12.87 5.40 -4.56
C MET A 36 12.39 5.92 -3.19
N GLY A 37 11.69 5.10 -2.42
CA GLY A 37 11.14 5.41 -1.09
C GLY A 37 11.37 4.26 -0.10
N ARG A 38 10.73 4.33 1.07
CA ARG A 38 10.82 3.38 2.18
C ARG A 38 12.25 3.13 2.63
N LYS A 39 13.08 4.17 2.68
CA LYS A 39 14.51 4.02 3.01
C LYS A 39 14.77 3.59 4.46
N ALA A 40 13.78 3.73 5.35
CA ALA A 40 13.87 3.23 6.72
C ALA A 40 13.82 1.70 6.82
N VAL A 41 13.34 1.01 5.77
CA VAL A 41 13.24 -0.44 5.74
C VAL A 41 13.99 -0.98 4.51
N GLU A 42 14.94 -1.88 4.74
CA GLU A 42 15.67 -2.52 3.66
C GLU A 42 14.77 -3.53 2.93
N CYS A 43 14.88 -3.61 1.61
CA CYS A 43 14.24 -4.66 0.83
C CYS A 43 15.36 -5.40 0.12
N ASN A 44 15.30 -6.72 0.13
CA ASN A 44 16.39 -7.56 -0.33
C ASN A 44 15.89 -8.54 -1.38
N THR A 45 16.73 -8.80 -2.38
CA THR A 45 16.63 -10.04 -3.15
C THR A 45 17.20 -11.15 -2.27
N LEU A 46 16.48 -12.27 -2.13
CA LEU A 46 16.91 -13.43 -1.36
C LEU A 46 17.26 -14.57 -2.31
N PHE A 47 18.45 -15.14 -2.18
CA PHE A 47 18.82 -16.42 -2.77
C PHE A 47 18.93 -17.46 -1.66
N ILE A 48 18.13 -18.51 -1.74
CA ILE A 48 18.06 -19.55 -0.72
C ILE A 48 18.53 -20.85 -1.38
N ASP A 49 19.65 -21.39 -0.92
CA ASP A 49 20.23 -22.62 -1.43
C ASP A 49 20.52 -23.61 -0.30
N GLY A 50 19.95 -24.82 -0.42
CA GLY A 50 20.16 -25.90 0.55
C GLY A 50 19.84 -25.54 2.00
N LEU A 51 18.85 -24.66 2.25
CA LEU A 51 18.32 -24.38 3.58
C LEU A 51 17.45 -25.55 4.04
N GLU A 52 17.88 -26.23 5.10
CA GLU A 52 17.10 -27.27 5.76
C GLU A 52 16.10 -26.62 6.71
N VAL A 53 14.83 -26.99 6.59
CA VAL A 53 13.74 -26.45 7.42
C VAL A 53 13.11 -27.60 8.21
N PRO A 54 13.14 -27.57 9.56
CA PRO A 54 12.49 -28.57 10.39
C PRO A 54 10.99 -28.70 10.08
N LYS A 55 10.43 -29.91 10.22
CA LYS A 55 9.01 -30.16 9.89
C LYS A 55 8.08 -29.37 10.81
N GLU A 56 8.48 -29.17 12.05
CA GLU A 56 7.78 -28.39 13.07
C GLU A 56 7.68 -26.89 12.74
N HIS A 57 8.49 -26.38 11.80
CA HIS A 57 8.40 -24.99 11.31
C HIS A 57 7.28 -24.79 10.28
N LEU A 58 6.63 -25.88 9.83
CA LEU A 58 5.46 -25.81 8.96
C LEU A 58 4.31 -25.12 9.69
N ILE A 59 3.80 -24.03 9.12
CA ILE A 59 2.59 -23.39 9.61
C ILE A 59 1.39 -24.15 9.05
N GLY A 60 0.67 -24.81 9.95
CA GLY A 60 -0.57 -25.53 9.64
C GLY A 60 -0.34 -26.78 8.78
N GLU A 61 -1.16 -26.97 7.75
CA GLU A 61 -1.11 -28.13 6.86
C GLU A 61 -0.20 -27.92 5.65
N GLU A 62 0.48 -29.00 5.25
CA GLU A 62 1.27 -29.00 4.02
C GLU A 62 0.35 -28.76 2.79
N GLY A 63 0.77 -27.89 1.88
CA GLY A 63 -0.03 -27.48 0.71
C GLY A 63 -1.09 -26.40 0.99
N ALA A 64 -1.32 -26.05 2.27
CA ALA A 64 -2.29 -25.03 2.66
C ALA A 64 -1.68 -23.63 2.86
N GLY A 65 -0.39 -23.43 2.56
CA GLY A 65 0.32 -22.16 2.78
C GLY A 65 -0.33 -20.95 2.10
N PHE A 66 -0.86 -21.11 0.89
CA PHE A 66 -1.57 -20.02 0.21
C PHE A 66 -2.84 -19.61 0.96
N LYS A 67 -3.59 -20.57 1.52
CA LYS A 67 -4.81 -20.32 2.31
C LYS A 67 -4.49 -19.45 3.53
N TYR A 68 -3.42 -19.76 4.25
CA TYR A 68 -3.01 -18.98 5.42
C TYR A 68 -2.53 -17.57 5.03
N LEU A 69 -1.80 -17.43 3.92
CA LEU A 69 -1.35 -16.12 3.44
C LEU A 69 -2.53 -15.21 3.07
N ILE A 70 -3.53 -15.72 2.34
CA ILE A 70 -4.65 -14.88 1.88
C ILE A 70 -5.56 -14.40 3.02
N GLN A 71 -5.55 -15.07 4.18
CA GLN A 71 -6.28 -14.61 5.37
C GLN A 71 -5.73 -13.27 5.88
N GLY A 72 -4.42 -13.02 5.74
CA GLY A 72 -3.78 -11.76 6.10
C GLY A 72 -3.94 -10.64 5.08
N LEU A 73 -4.46 -10.91 3.88
CA LEU A 73 -4.40 -9.96 2.77
C LEU A 73 -5.45 -8.84 2.86
N ASN A 74 -6.64 -9.12 3.39
CA ASN A 74 -7.64 -8.08 3.65
C ASN A 74 -7.17 -7.06 4.70
N PRO A 75 -6.71 -7.46 5.90
CA PRO A 75 -6.21 -6.50 6.87
C PRO A 75 -4.95 -5.77 6.37
N GLU A 76 -4.08 -6.42 5.59
CA GLU A 76 -2.94 -5.74 4.95
C GLU A 76 -3.38 -4.65 3.97
N ARG A 77 -4.41 -4.90 3.14
CA ARG A 77 -4.97 -3.86 2.25
C ARG A 77 -5.51 -2.67 3.05
N VAL A 78 -6.23 -2.93 4.14
CA VAL A 78 -6.75 -1.88 5.02
C VAL A 78 -5.60 -1.08 5.64
N LEU A 79 -4.55 -1.74 6.11
CA LEU A 79 -3.35 -1.10 6.66
C LEU A 79 -2.70 -0.14 5.63
N PHE A 80 -2.48 -0.60 4.39
CA PHE A 80 -1.91 0.24 3.35
C PHE A 80 -2.83 1.39 2.93
N ALA A 81 -4.16 1.21 3.03
CA ALA A 81 -5.12 2.28 2.81
C ALA A 81 -4.94 3.40 3.83
N VAL A 82 -5.02 3.06 5.13
CA VAL A 82 -4.91 4.05 6.22
C VAL A 82 -3.54 4.70 6.28
N GLU A 83 -2.46 3.96 6.00
CA GLU A 83 -1.12 4.52 5.93
C GLU A 83 -0.99 5.57 4.82
N SER A 84 -1.54 5.28 3.63
CA SER A 84 -1.51 6.22 2.50
C SER A 84 -2.36 7.46 2.76
N ILE A 85 -3.50 7.28 3.44
CA ILE A 85 -4.38 8.37 3.86
C ILE A 85 -3.67 9.26 4.88
N GLY A 86 -3.06 8.69 5.92
CA GLY A 86 -2.31 9.42 6.93
C GLY A 86 -1.13 10.20 6.33
N LEU A 87 -0.40 9.58 5.40
CA LEU A 87 0.66 10.27 4.65
C LEU A 87 0.12 11.44 3.81
N GLY A 88 -1.05 11.26 3.18
CA GLY A 88 -1.76 12.31 2.46
C GLY A 88 -2.15 13.49 3.35
N PHE A 89 -2.70 13.23 4.54
CA PHE A 89 -3.02 14.28 5.51
C PHE A 89 -1.76 15.01 6.01
N ALA A 90 -0.67 14.29 6.27
CA ALA A 90 0.60 14.90 6.66
C ALA A 90 1.18 15.80 5.54
N ALA A 91 1.06 15.39 4.27
CA ALA A 91 1.46 16.22 3.14
C ALA A 91 0.57 17.46 3.00
N LEU A 92 -0.74 17.30 3.17
CA LEU A 92 -1.72 18.38 3.11
C LEU A 92 -1.50 19.41 4.22
N GLU A 93 -1.19 18.99 5.43
CA GLU A 93 -0.84 19.87 6.54
C GLU A 93 0.35 20.76 6.18
N LYS A 94 1.45 20.17 5.70
CA LYS A 94 2.62 20.95 5.26
C LYS A 94 2.29 21.93 4.14
N ALA A 95 1.52 21.49 3.15
CA ALA A 95 1.12 22.33 2.03
C ALA A 95 0.24 23.50 2.46
N THR A 96 -0.68 23.26 3.37
CA THR A 96 -1.59 24.29 3.90
C THR A 96 -0.85 25.31 4.74
N THR A 97 0.07 24.87 5.62
CA THR A 97 0.95 25.74 6.38
C THR A 97 1.79 26.62 5.45
N TYR A 98 2.46 26.02 4.47
CA TYR A 98 3.25 26.77 3.49
C TYR A 98 2.39 27.75 2.69
N ALA A 99 1.17 27.37 2.30
CA ALA A 99 0.27 28.24 1.55
C ALA A 99 -0.19 29.47 2.35
N ASN A 100 -0.32 29.34 3.67
CA ASN A 100 -0.68 30.43 4.58
C ASN A 100 0.50 31.37 4.85
N GLU A 101 1.72 30.85 4.90
CA GLU A 101 2.93 31.63 5.23
C GLU A 101 3.58 32.27 4.00
N ARG A 102 3.57 31.58 2.85
CA ARG A 102 4.25 32.05 1.64
C ARG A 102 3.51 33.23 1.03
N VAL A 103 4.16 34.38 0.98
CA VAL A 103 3.63 35.60 0.35
C VAL A 103 4.19 35.78 -1.06
N VAL A 104 3.31 35.93 -2.04
CA VAL A 104 3.64 36.32 -3.42
C VAL A 104 2.59 37.32 -3.88
N PHE A 105 3.01 38.37 -4.61
CA PHE A 105 2.12 39.48 -5.00
C PHE A 105 1.42 40.15 -3.81
N GLY A 106 2.12 40.27 -2.67
CA GLY A 106 1.66 41.02 -1.50
C GLY A 106 0.64 40.30 -0.59
N ARG A 107 0.31 39.03 -0.85
CA ARG A 107 -0.59 38.23 0.00
C ARG A 107 -0.20 36.74 0.07
N PRO A 108 -0.65 36.00 1.09
CA PRO A 108 -0.49 34.55 1.15
C PRO A 108 -0.99 33.84 -0.12
N ILE A 109 -0.22 32.87 -0.61
CA ILE A 109 -0.59 32.11 -1.82
C ILE A 109 -1.86 31.27 -1.64
N GLY A 110 -2.22 30.93 -0.40
CA GLY A 110 -3.46 30.25 -0.05
C GLY A 110 -4.73 31.03 -0.43
N GLN A 111 -4.64 32.34 -0.65
CA GLN A 111 -5.75 33.13 -1.19
C GLN A 111 -6.02 32.88 -2.68
N ASN A 112 -5.08 32.26 -3.39
CA ASN A 112 -5.26 31.94 -4.81
C ASN A 112 -6.06 30.64 -4.93
N GLN A 113 -7.21 30.69 -5.60
CA GLN A 113 -8.08 29.52 -5.80
C GLN A 113 -7.38 28.33 -6.47
N GLY A 114 -6.37 28.60 -7.32
CA GLY A 114 -5.53 27.56 -7.92
C GLY A 114 -4.68 26.77 -6.92
N ILE A 115 -4.51 27.28 -5.68
CA ILE A 115 -3.89 26.58 -4.56
C ILE A 115 -4.97 26.05 -3.59
N ALA A 116 -5.95 26.89 -3.25
CA ALA A 116 -6.97 26.53 -2.26
C ALA A 116 -7.85 25.34 -2.70
N HIS A 117 -8.33 25.33 -3.96
CA HIS A 117 -9.25 24.29 -4.42
C HIS A 117 -8.59 22.90 -4.48
N PRO A 118 -7.36 22.72 -5.02
CA PRO A 118 -6.69 21.43 -4.96
C PRO A 118 -6.47 20.91 -3.54
N LEU A 119 -6.09 21.77 -2.59
CA LEU A 119 -5.91 21.39 -1.18
C LEU A 119 -7.25 20.95 -0.56
N ALA A 120 -8.32 21.70 -0.77
CA ALA A 120 -9.65 21.35 -0.28
C ALA A 120 -10.19 20.05 -0.90
N LYS A 121 -9.96 19.85 -2.21
CA LYS A 121 -10.32 18.61 -2.91
C LYS A 121 -9.56 17.41 -2.35
N ALA A 122 -8.25 17.54 -2.14
CA ALA A 122 -7.43 16.48 -1.56
C ALA A 122 -7.92 16.10 -0.16
N TRP A 123 -8.29 17.09 0.68
CA TRP A 123 -8.90 16.81 1.98
C TRP A 123 -10.20 15.99 1.85
N ALA A 124 -11.10 16.40 0.96
CA ALA A 124 -12.38 15.71 0.78
C ALA A 124 -12.20 14.25 0.30
N GLU A 125 -11.28 14.03 -0.64
CA GLU A 125 -10.96 12.70 -1.16
C GLU A 125 -10.32 11.80 -0.08
N LEU A 126 -9.40 12.34 0.72
CA LEU A 126 -8.79 11.62 1.84
C LEU A 126 -9.83 11.23 2.90
N SER A 127 -10.69 12.15 3.31
CA SER A 127 -11.75 11.91 4.29
C SER A 127 -12.75 10.84 3.79
N ALA A 128 -13.10 10.87 2.50
CA ALA A 128 -13.97 9.84 1.91
C ALA A 128 -13.30 8.45 1.90
N ALA A 129 -12.01 8.39 1.57
CA ALA A 129 -11.25 7.14 1.61
C ALA A 129 -11.09 6.61 3.05
N GLU A 130 -10.89 7.49 4.03
CA GLU A 130 -10.79 7.16 5.45
C GLU A 130 -12.05 6.47 5.97
N LEU A 131 -13.22 7.02 5.66
CA LEU A 131 -14.50 6.42 6.04
C LEU A 131 -14.63 4.98 5.52
N LEU A 132 -14.24 4.73 4.27
CA LEU A 132 -14.30 3.38 3.70
C LEU A 132 -13.26 2.44 4.31
N ALA A 133 -12.05 2.94 4.60
CA ALA A 133 -11.01 2.16 5.25
C ALA A 133 -11.42 1.71 6.66
N TYR A 134 -12.02 2.61 7.45
CA TYR A 134 -12.54 2.26 8.77
C TYR A 134 -13.76 1.36 8.70
N LYS A 135 -14.62 1.49 7.67
CA LYS A 135 -15.69 0.51 7.44
C LYS A 135 -15.10 -0.89 7.20
N ALA A 136 -14.07 -1.00 6.35
CA ALA A 136 -13.41 -2.27 6.08
C ALA A 136 -12.79 -2.88 7.35
N ALA A 137 -12.11 -2.06 8.16
CA ALA A 137 -11.55 -2.47 9.45
C ALA A 137 -12.64 -2.99 10.40
N ALA A 138 -13.74 -2.23 10.55
CA ALA A 138 -14.83 -2.61 11.45
C ALA A 138 -15.54 -3.91 11.03
N LEU A 139 -15.66 -4.18 9.72
CA LEU A 139 -16.17 -5.46 9.23
C LEU A 139 -15.20 -6.61 9.54
N PHE A 140 -13.91 -6.39 9.32
CA PHE A 140 -12.88 -7.38 9.62
C PHE A 140 -12.86 -7.75 11.12
N ASP A 141 -12.91 -6.75 12.01
CA ASP A 141 -12.91 -6.96 13.47
C ASP A 141 -14.15 -7.74 13.97
N LYS A 142 -15.27 -7.64 13.24
CA LYS A 142 -16.49 -8.42 13.51
C LYS A 142 -16.46 -9.84 12.92
N GLY A 143 -15.42 -10.19 12.17
CA GLY A 143 -15.38 -11.44 11.41
C GLY A 143 -16.33 -11.48 10.22
N GLU A 144 -16.80 -10.32 9.74
CA GLU A 144 -17.67 -10.20 8.58
C GLU A 144 -16.86 -10.15 7.27
N GLU A 145 -17.51 -10.51 6.16
CA GLU A 145 -16.91 -10.38 4.82
C GLU A 145 -16.60 -8.91 4.52
N CYS A 146 -15.31 -8.61 4.35
CA CYS A 146 -14.80 -7.25 4.11
C CYS A 146 -14.04 -7.11 2.78
N GLY A 147 -14.09 -8.13 1.92
CA GLY A 147 -13.27 -8.18 0.70
C GLY A 147 -13.53 -7.02 -0.25
N ALA A 148 -14.78 -6.59 -0.41
CA ALA A 148 -15.13 -5.46 -1.27
C ALA A 148 -14.60 -4.14 -0.71
N GLU A 149 -14.89 -3.87 0.57
CA GLU A 149 -14.48 -2.67 1.28
C GLU A 149 -12.95 -2.56 1.39
N ALA A 150 -12.25 -3.64 1.72
CA ALA A 150 -10.78 -3.63 1.84
C ALA A 150 -10.10 -3.33 0.49
N ASN A 151 -10.61 -3.90 -0.60
CA ASN A 151 -10.11 -3.63 -1.95
C ASN A 151 -10.37 -2.18 -2.35
N ALA A 152 -11.61 -1.71 -2.21
CA ALA A 152 -11.99 -0.34 -2.56
C ALA A 152 -11.28 0.70 -1.68
N ALA A 153 -11.15 0.44 -0.37
CA ALA A 153 -10.41 1.30 0.57
C ALA A 153 -8.95 1.44 0.15
N LYS A 154 -8.26 0.32 -0.15
CA LYS A 154 -6.87 0.37 -0.61
C LYS A 154 -6.73 1.10 -1.93
N TYR A 155 -7.65 0.90 -2.88
CA TYR A 155 -7.65 1.68 -4.12
C TYR A 155 -7.79 3.18 -3.86
N LEU A 156 -8.86 3.59 -3.17
CA LEU A 156 -9.16 5.00 -2.93
C LEU A 156 -8.11 5.69 -2.05
N GLY A 157 -7.70 5.05 -0.96
CA GLY A 157 -6.73 5.61 -0.02
C GLY A 157 -5.35 5.81 -0.66
N THR A 158 -4.92 4.89 -1.53
CA THR A 158 -3.62 5.02 -2.21
C THR A 158 -3.63 6.07 -3.32
N GLU A 159 -4.71 6.18 -4.09
CA GLU A 159 -4.83 7.24 -5.11
C GLU A 159 -5.01 8.63 -4.47
N ALA A 160 -5.87 8.76 -3.46
CA ALA A 160 -6.07 10.02 -2.73
C ALA A 160 -4.81 10.45 -1.97
N GLY A 161 -4.15 9.52 -1.28
CA GLY A 161 -2.87 9.76 -0.59
C GLY A 161 -1.79 10.27 -1.53
N PHE A 162 -1.62 9.62 -2.68
CA PHE A 162 -0.68 10.07 -3.71
C PHE A 162 -1.06 11.45 -4.26
N LYS A 163 -2.34 11.70 -4.55
CA LYS A 163 -2.81 12.97 -5.09
C LYS A 163 -2.60 14.14 -4.11
N ALA A 164 -2.81 13.90 -2.82
CA ALA A 164 -2.52 14.88 -1.77
C ALA A 164 -1.01 15.18 -1.68
N CYS A 165 -0.15 14.16 -1.77
CA CYS A 165 1.30 14.34 -1.80
C CYS A 165 1.78 15.12 -3.02
N GLU A 166 1.25 14.80 -4.21
CA GLU A 166 1.53 15.55 -5.45
C GLU A 166 1.07 17.01 -5.32
N THR A 167 -0.13 17.23 -4.81
CA THR A 167 -0.66 18.58 -4.56
C THR A 167 0.25 19.35 -3.62
N ALA A 168 0.76 18.71 -2.56
CA ALA A 168 1.69 19.34 -1.64
C ALA A 168 2.99 19.79 -2.32
N VAL A 169 3.57 18.94 -3.19
CA VAL A 169 4.75 19.30 -3.99
C VAL A 169 4.45 20.52 -4.87
N LEU A 170 3.31 20.52 -5.58
CA LEU A 170 2.92 21.61 -6.47
C LEU A 170 2.64 22.91 -5.72
N THR A 171 2.03 22.86 -4.54
CA THR A 171 1.79 24.02 -3.68
C THR A 171 3.10 24.71 -3.24
N HIS A 172 4.16 23.94 -3.01
CA HIS A 172 5.47 24.50 -2.66
C HIS A 172 6.27 25.01 -3.87
N GLY A 173 5.81 24.76 -5.10
CA GLY A 173 6.53 25.13 -6.32
C GLY A 173 7.92 24.49 -6.37
N GLY A 174 8.95 25.27 -6.70
CA GLY A 174 10.34 24.78 -6.73
C GLY A 174 10.82 24.18 -5.40
N MET A 175 10.34 24.71 -4.27
CA MET A 175 10.67 24.17 -2.95
C MET A 175 10.02 22.82 -2.68
N GLY A 176 8.98 22.45 -3.44
CA GLY A 176 8.37 21.13 -3.37
C GLY A 176 9.27 20.02 -3.93
N TYR A 177 10.24 20.37 -4.78
CA TYR A 177 11.25 19.44 -5.29
C TYR A 177 12.49 19.37 -4.38
N ALA A 178 12.70 20.39 -3.54
CA ALA A 178 13.77 20.42 -2.57
C ALA A 178 13.46 19.52 -1.36
N ARG A 179 14.51 18.98 -0.73
CA ARG A 179 14.36 18.05 0.41
C ARG A 179 13.95 18.72 1.72
N GLU A 180 14.04 20.05 1.80
CA GLU A 180 13.85 20.85 3.01
C GLU A 180 12.45 20.67 3.63
N TYR A 181 11.40 20.68 2.82
CA TYR A 181 10.02 20.56 3.31
C TYR A 181 9.51 19.12 3.38
N HIS A 182 10.31 18.15 2.91
CA HIS A 182 9.98 16.72 2.87
C HIS A 182 8.72 16.32 2.06
N VAL A 183 8.03 17.25 1.40
CA VAL A 183 6.87 16.91 0.55
C VAL A 183 7.27 16.03 -0.65
N GLU A 184 8.46 16.22 -1.21
CA GLU A 184 9.03 15.29 -2.20
C GLU A 184 9.19 13.87 -1.65
N ARG A 185 9.59 13.74 -0.38
CA ARG A 185 9.74 12.44 0.29
C ARG A 185 8.39 11.78 0.40
N TYR A 186 7.37 12.49 0.87
CA TYR A 186 6.02 11.93 0.99
C TYR A 186 5.48 11.42 -0.34
N MET A 187 5.68 12.16 -1.44
CA MET A 187 5.30 11.69 -2.77
C MET A 187 6.04 10.39 -3.17
N ARG A 188 7.35 10.29 -2.87
CA ARG A 188 8.12 9.05 -3.12
C ARG A 188 7.63 7.87 -2.27
N GLU A 189 7.29 8.10 -1.01
CA GLU A 189 6.75 7.07 -0.11
C GLU A 189 5.37 6.58 -0.58
N ALA A 190 4.49 7.51 -0.99
CA ALA A 190 3.12 7.20 -1.43
C ALA A 190 3.07 6.31 -2.69
N MET A 191 4.13 6.31 -3.51
CA MET A 191 4.16 5.53 -4.75
C MET A 191 4.11 4.01 -4.51
N LEU A 192 4.73 3.52 -3.43
CA LEU A 192 4.81 2.07 -3.18
C LEU A 192 3.43 1.44 -3.00
N ALA A 193 2.56 2.10 -2.25
CA ALA A 193 1.24 1.56 -1.93
C ALA A 193 0.33 1.42 -3.16
N ARG A 194 0.64 2.10 -4.26
CA ARG A 194 -0.06 1.93 -5.55
C ARG A 194 0.34 0.64 -6.27
N ILE A 195 1.50 0.09 -5.93
CA ILE A 195 2.10 -1.11 -6.57
C ILE A 195 1.89 -2.35 -5.69
N ALA A 196 2.16 -2.24 -4.39
CA ALA A 196 2.16 -3.33 -3.43
C ALA A 196 1.07 -3.16 -2.36
N PRO A 197 0.64 -4.24 -1.67
CA PRO A 197 0.98 -5.65 -1.93
C PRO A 197 0.25 -6.22 -3.16
N VAL A 198 -0.78 -5.50 -3.64
CA VAL A 198 -1.56 -5.85 -4.83
C VAL A 198 -1.69 -4.61 -5.69
N SER A 199 -1.47 -4.75 -6.99
CA SER A 199 -1.57 -3.63 -7.93
C SER A 199 -2.99 -3.07 -7.98
N ARG A 200 -3.09 -1.81 -8.38
CA ARG A 200 -4.36 -1.14 -8.62
C ARG A 200 -5.26 -1.93 -9.57
N GLU A 201 -4.71 -2.47 -10.64
CA GLU A 201 -5.45 -3.20 -11.67
C GLU A 201 -6.02 -4.51 -11.11
N MET A 202 -5.27 -5.23 -10.30
CA MET A 202 -5.74 -6.47 -9.65
C MET A 202 -6.89 -6.22 -8.67
N ILE A 203 -6.89 -5.07 -8.00
CA ILE A 203 -8.00 -4.64 -7.13
C ILE A 203 -9.25 -4.34 -7.95
N LEU A 204 -9.08 -3.59 -9.05
CA LEU A 204 -10.19 -3.25 -9.94
C LEU A 204 -10.80 -4.51 -10.57
N ASN A 205 -9.97 -5.49 -10.93
CA ASN A 205 -10.43 -6.78 -11.40
C ASN A 205 -11.26 -7.52 -10.33
N PHE A 206 -10.80 -7.55 -9.08
CA PHE A 206 -11.58 -8.14 -7.99
C PHE A 206 -12.95 -7.46 -7.86
N ILE A 207 -13.00 -6.13 -7.88
CA ILE A 207 -14.26 -5.39 -7.76
C ILE A 207 -15.18 -5.70 -8.96
N ALA A 208 -14.64 -5.66 -10.18
CA ALA A 208 -15.39 -5.98 -11.40
C ALA A 208 -16.02 -7.38 -11.35
N GLU A 209 -15.25 -8.39 -11.00
CA GLU A 209 -15.71 -9.78 -11.01
C GLU A 209 -16.56 -10.14 -9.79
N ARG A 210 -16.09 -9.78 -8.58
CA ARG A 210 -16.65 -10.29 -7.32
C ARG A 210 -17.73 -9.40 -6.74
N VAL A 211 -17.71 -8.11 -7.04
CA VAL A 211 -18.70 -7.14 -6.54
C VAL A 211 -19.74 -6.83 -7.61
N LEU A 212 -19.30 -6.59 -8.85
CA LEU A 212 -20.20 -6.22 -9.95
C LEU A 212 -20.69 -7.42 -10.78
N GLY A 213 -20.11 -8.61 -10.59
CA GLY A 213 -20.53 -9.82 -11.30
C GLY A 213 -20.16 -9.84 -12.78
N LEU A 214 -19.17 -9.03 -13.20
CA LEU A 214 -18.71 -9.00 -14.59
C LEU A 214 -17.90 -10.27 -14.94
N PRO A 215 -17.84 -10.66 -16.23
CA PRO A 215 -17.03 -11.80 -16.67
C PRO A 215 -15.55 -11.67 -16.25
N LYS A 216 -14.92 -12.82 -15.98
CA LYS A 216 -13.52 -12.89 -15.55
C LYS A 216 -12.56 -12.31 -16.60
N SER A 217 -11.63 -11.45 -16.18
CA SER A 217 -10.70 -10.76 -17.09
C SER A 217 -9.33 -11.45 -17.26
N TYR A 218 -9.01 -12.46 -16.45
CA TYR A 218 -7.80 -13.33 -16.52
C TYR A 218 -7.94 -14.59 -15.66
#